data_AF-R4VE22-F1
#
_entry.id   AF-R4VE22-F1
#
_cell.length_a   1.000
_cell.length_b   1.000
_cell.length_c   1.000
_cell.angle_alpha   90.00
_cell.angle_beta   90.00
_cell.angle_gamma   90.00
#
_symmetry.space_group_name_H-M   'P 1'
#
loop_
_entity.id
_entity.type
_entity.pdbx_description
1 polymer ?
#
loop_
_entity_poly.entity_id
_entity_poly.type
_entity_poly.pdbx_seq_one_letter_code
_entity_poly.pdbx_strand_id
1 'polypeptide(L)' 'MNDIKNNKVSFNIVPITDNDKQIMRNSLRQYFFRDEPLCASLGLIKEKESLIQFENFCTDLIKYESWHWS' A
#
# COMPACT_ATOMS: atom_id res chain seq x y z
N MET A 1 32.21 -15.54 -17.09
CA MET A 1 31.76 -14.85 -15.88
C MET A 1 30.77 -13.80 -16.33
N ASN A 2 29.49 -13.92 -15.95
CA ASN A 2 28.49 -12.91 -16.29
C ASN A 2 28.66 -11.73 -15.35
N ASP A 3 29.09 -10.60 -15.90
CA ASP A 3 29.11 -9.32 -15.19
C ASP A 3 27.66 -8.92 -14.88
N ILE A 4 27.20 -9.21 -13.67
CA ILE A 4 25.92 -8.71 -13.17
C ILE A 4 26.07 -7.19 -13.08
N LYS A 5 25.56 -6.47 -14.08
CA LYS A 5 25.47 -5.01 -14.05
C LYS A 5 24.61 -4.61 -12.84
N ASN A 6 25.27 -4.27 -11.73
CA ASN A 6 24.67 -3.60 -10.58
C ASN A 6 24.29 -2.16 -10.99
N ASN A 7 23.30 -2.01 -11.85
CA ASN A 7 22.65 -0.73 -12.08
C ASN A 7 21.85 -0.41 -10.82
N LYS A 8 22.47 0.34 -9.90
CA LYS A 8 21.85 0.80 -8.68
C LYS A 8 20.72 1.76 -9.07
N VAL A 9 19.49 1.24 -9.15
CA VAL A 9 18.30 2.05 -9.40
C VAL A 9 18.10 2.94 -8.19
N SER A 10 18.08 4.26 -8.39
CA SER A 10 17.77 5.22 -7.34
C SER A 10 16.26 5.34 -7.16
N PHE A 11 15.79 5.19 -5.92
CA PHE A 11 14.39 5.44 -5.57
C PHE A 11 14.31 6.63 -4.64
N ASN A 12 13.23 7.39 -4.75
CA ASN A 12 12.90 8.46 -3.82
C ASN A 12 11.69 8.03 -3.00
N ILE A 13 11.80 8.12 -1.67
CA ILE A 13 10.70 7.82 -0.75
C ILE A 13 10.08 9.17 -0.38
N VAL A 14 8.81 9.35 -0.70
CA VAL A 14 8.07 10.59 -0.47
C VAL A 14 6.80 10.33 0.35
N PRO A 15 6.32 11.32 1.12
CA PRO A 15 5.04 11.20 1.81
C PRO A 15 3.90 10.93 0.84
N ILE A 16 2.94 10.10 1.26
CA ILE A 16 1.72 9.84 0.49
C ILE A 16 0.77 11.02 0.71
N THR A 17 0.23 11.56 -0.38
CA THR A 17 -0.69 12.71 -0.35
C THR A 17 -2.13 12.31 -0.66
N ASP A 18 -3.06 13.24 -0.48
CA ASP A 18 -4.47 13.03 -0.85
C ASP A 18 -4.66 12.67 -2.33
N ASN A 19 -3.76 13.13 -3.22
CA ASN A 19 -3.80 12.83 -4.64
C ASN A 19 -3.43 11.37 -4.95
N ASP A 20 -2.74 10.69 -4.02
CA ASP A 20 -2.23 9.33 -4.21
C ASP A 20 -3.22 8.25 -3.74
N LYS A 21 -4.36 8.64 -3.13
CA LYS A 21 -5.33 7.71 -2.54
C LYS A 21 -5.77 6.60 -3.48
N GLN A 22 -6.06 6.93 -4.74
CA GLN A 22 -6.50 5.93 -5.71
C GLN A 22 -5.38 4.95 -6.09
N ILE A 23 -4.15 5.46 -6.25
CA ILE A 23 -2.97 4.64 -6.57
C ILE A 23 -2.67 3.70 -5.39
N MET A 24 -2.74 4.23 -4.17
CA MET A 24 -2.52 3.48 -2.94
C MET A 24 -3.55 2.34 -2.79
N ARG A 25 -4.86 2.64 -2.96
CA ARG A 25 -5.93 1.62 -2.94
C ARG A 25 -5.70 0.49 -3.92
N ASN A 26 -5.34 0.84 -5.16
CA ASN A 26 -5.02 -0.16 -6.19
C ASN A 26 -3.82 -1.02 -5.76
N SER A 27 -2.78 -0.41 -5.21
CA SER A 27 -1.58 -1.11 -4.71
C SER A 27 -1.91 -2.06 -3.56
N LEU A 28 -2.72 -1.63 -2.58
CA LEU A 28 -3.14 -2.47 -1.46
C LEU A 28 -3.89 -3.71 -1.95
N ARG A 29 -4.84 -3.55 -2.87
CA ARG A 29 -5.62 -4.67 -3.41
C ARG A 29 -4.77 -5.61 -4.25
N GLN A 30 -3.84 -5.09 -5.02
CA GLN A 30 -3.04 -5.90 -5.94
C GLN A 30 -1.93 -6.67 -5.23
N TYR A 31 -1.36 -6.12 -4.15
CA TYR A 31 -0.17 -6.67 -3.51
C TYR A 31 -0.42 -6.98 -2.03
N PHE A 32 -0.69 -5.96 -1.21
CA PHE A 32 -0.69 -6.11 0.24
C PHE A 32 -1.75 -7.12 0.74
N PHE A 33 -3.01 -6.96 0.36
CA PHE A 33 -4.09 -7.85 0.84
C PHE A 33 -3.96 -9.29 0.36
N ARG A 34 -3.17 -9.54 -0.69
CA ARG A 34 -2.92 -10.89 -1.20
C ARG A 34 -1.77 -11.57 -0.47
N ASP A 35 -0.72 -10.81 -0.20
CA ASP A 35 0.57 -11.35 0.23
C ASP A 35 0.78 -11.23 1.76
N GLU A 36 -0.01 -10.39 2.46
CA GLU A 36 0.04 -10.28 3.92
C GLU A 36 -0.51 -11.56 4.58
N PRO A 37 0.26 -12.20 5.50
CA PRO A 37 -0.09 -13.51 6.06
C PRO A 37 -1.49 -13.61 6.68
N LEU A 38 -1.94 -12.60 7.43
CA LEU A 38 -3.25 -12.64 8.09
C LEU A 38 -4.37 -12.50 7.05
N CYS A 39 -4.27 -11.54 6.13
CA CYS A 39 -5.21 -11.36 5.03
C CYS A 39 -5.34 -12.64 4.19
N ALA A 40 -4.22 -13.29 3.89
CA ALA A 40 -4.19 -14.56 3.16
C ALA A 40 -4.84 -15.70 3.96
N SER A 41 -4.49 -15.84 5.25
CA SER A 41 -5.02 -16.90 6.12
C SER A 41 -6.53 -16.81 6.34
N LEU A 42 -7.06 -15.58 6.38
CA LEU A 42 -8.50 -15.31 6.52
C LEU A 42 -9.24 -15.34 5.18
N GLY A 43 -8.54 -15.47 4.06
CA GLY A 43 -9.14 -15.39 2.74
C GLY A 43 -9.81 -14.03 2.46
N LEU A 44 -9.25 -12.94 3.02
CA LEU A 44 -9.86 -11.60 3.04
C LEU A 44 -10.33 -11.13 1.65
N ILE A 45 -9.59 -11.44 0.58
CA ILE A 45 -9.94 -11.06 -0.80
C ILE A 45 -11.30 -11.64 -1.24
N LYS A 46 -11.71 -12.78 -0.67
CA LYS A 46 -13.00 -13.43 -0.98
C LYS A 46 -14.16 -12.78 -0.20
N GLU A 47 -13.87 -12.06 0.88
CA GLU A 47 -14.86 -11.38 1.70
C GLU A 47 -15.04 -9.92 1.30
N LYS A 48 -16.05 -9.65 0.47
CA LYS A 48 -16.27 -8.33 -0.12
C LYS A 48 -16.43 -7.21 0.91
N GLU A 49 -17.20 -7.42 1.97
CA GLU A 49 -17.48 -6.39 2.97
C GLU A 49 -16.27 -6.08 3.85
N SER A 50 -15.65 -7.12 4.41
CA SER A 50 -14.43 -7.05 5.22
C SER A 50 -13.30 -6.36 4.44
N LEU A 51 -13.13 -6.69 3.16
CA LEU A 51 -12.15 -6.07 2.27
C LEU A 51 -12.39 -4.56 2.09
N ILE A 52 -13.65 -4.15 1.88
CA ILE A 52 -14.01 -2.74 1.72
C ILE A 52 -13.76 -1.97 3.02
N GLN A 53 -14.12 -2.54 4.18
CA GLN A 53 -13.88 -1.91 5.47
C GLN A 53 -12.38 -1.71 5.73
N PHE A 54 -11.57 -2.73 5.47
CA PHE A 54 -10.14 -2.67 5.66
C PHE A 54 -9.46 -1.70 4.69
N GLU A 55 -9.87 -1.68 3.42
CA GLU A 55 -9.40 -0.69 2.43
C GLU A 55 -9.70 0.76 2.85
N ASN A 56 -10.91 1.01 3.36
CA ASN A 56 -11.28 2.32 3.87
C ASN A 56 -10.44 2.71 5.09
N PHE A 57 -10.26 1.80 6.04
CA PHE A 57 -9.41 2.01 7.21
C PHE A 57 -7.98 2.41 6.80
N CYS A 58 -7.34 1.66 5.89
CA CYS A 58 -6.01 1.99 5.40
C CYS A 58 -5.96 3.35 4.69
N THR A 59 -7.01 3.71 3.95
CA THR A 59 -7.07 5.00 3.23
C THR A 59 -7.24 6.19 4.17
N ASP A 60 -8.04 6.03 5.24
CA ASP A 60 -8.30 7.11 6.19
C ASP A 60 -7.11 7.40 7.11
N LEU A 61 -6.23 6.43 7.35
CA LEU A 61 -4.97 6.64 8.09
C LEU A 61 -4.08 7.71 7.44
N ILE A 62 -4.14 7.86 6.11
CA ILE A 62 -3.34 8.86 5.38
C ILE A 62 -3.76 10.30 5.74
N LYS A 63 -5.00 10.52 6.18
CA LYS A 63 -5.46 11.87 6.58
C LYS A 63 -4.75 12.41 7.82
N TYR A 64 -4.12 11.56 8.63
CA TYR A 64 -3.53 11.94 9.91
C TYR A 64 -2.06 12.37 9.86
N GLU A 65 -1.39 12.28 8.70
CA GLU A 65 0.02 12.70 8.58
C GLU A 65 0.21 14.14 8.07
N SER A 66 -0.86 14.95 7.99
CA SER A 66 -0.73 16.40 7.91
C SER A 66 -0.38 16.95 9.30
N TRP A 67 0.80 16.59 9.81
CA TRP A 67 1.41 17.32 10.91
C TRP A 67 1.72 18.72 10.38
N HIS A 68 1.01 19.71 10.93
CA HIS A 68 1.40 21.11 10.89
C HIS A 68 2.87 21.22 11.30
N TRP A 69 3.76 21.36 10.32
CA TRP A 69 5.02 22.06 10.52
C TRP A 69 4.68 23.55 10.47
N SER A 70 4.29 24.09 11.63
CA SER A 70 4.37 25.52 11.92
C SER A 70 5.82 25.94 12.17
#